data_AF-A0A349EJ24-F1
#
_entry.id   AF-A0A349EJ24-F1
#
_cell.length_a   1.000
_cell.length_b   1.000
_cell.length_c   1.000
_cell.angle_alpha   90.00
_cell.angle_beta   90.00
_cell.angle_gamma   90.00
#
_symmetry.space_group_name_H-M   'P 1'
#
loop_
_entity.id
_entity.type
_entity.pdbx_description
1 polymer ?
#
loop_
_entity_poly.entity_id
_entity_poly.type
_entity_poly.pdbx_seq_one_letter_code
_entity_poly.pdbx_strand_id
1 'polypeptide(L)'
;MLKSRLFHNTLRRLFILLILTSLLLAAFIVPTAEGATGRVRVGLVLGGGGARGIAHVGVLKILEELRIPIDCIAGTSMGSIIGGLYASGMTPDQMERALKKIDWPAAFKDGPPRPDLPFRTKQEQRVVLNAQVGLNSDGVQLPKGLLEGQNLLLLLEELSLPAASIRDFDKLRIPYRAVATDLATGEPVVLGSGELAKAMRASMSIPSALAPVELEGKILVDGGVSNNLPIDVVRKLCRPDVVIAVDVGAPLAPASELTSVLSVTNQLTTIL
;
A
#
# COMPACT_ATOMS: atom_id res chain seq x y z
N MET A 1 41.48 -29.65 73.12
CA MET A 1 40.23 -30.20 72.51
C MET A 1 39.10 -29.18 72.30
N LEU A 2 39.17 -27.93 72.80
CA LEU A 2 38.06 -26.96 72.67
C LEU A 2 37.98 -26.21 71.32
N LYS A 3 39.10 -26.04 70.60
CA LYS A 3 39.15 -25.25 69.34
C LYS A 3 38.54 -25.93 68.12
N SER A 4 38.51 -27.27 68.04
CA SER A 4 37.97 -28.00 66.87
C SER A 4 36.44 -28.02 66.81
N ARG A 5 35.77 -27.98 67.97
CA ARG A 5 34.30 -27.94 68.06
C ARG A 5 33.71 -26.60 67.63
N LEU A 6 34.42 -25.49 67.90
CA LEU A 6 33.98 -24.16 67.49
C LEU A 6 34.01 -24.02 65.96
N PHE A 7 35.06 -24.55 65.31
CA PHE A 7 35.26 -24.48 63.86
C PHE A 7 34.22 -25.31 63.09
N HIS A 8 33.82 -26.47 63.60
CA HIS A 8 32.76 -27.28 63.01
C HIS A 8 31.38 -26.60 63.09
N ASN A 9 31.10 -25.89 64.20
CA ASN A 9 29.83 -25.18 64.36
C ASN A 9 29.72 -23.93 63.47
N THR A 10 30.81 -23.21 63.24
CA THR A 10 30.83 -22.10 62.28
C THR A 10 30.68 -22.58 60.84
N LEU A 11 31.35 -23.67 60.46
CA LEU A 11 31.24 -24.24 59.11
C LEU A 11 29.82 -24.74 58.81
N ARG A 12 29.18 -25.37 59.80
CA ARG A 12 27.80 -25.87 59.70
C ARG A 12 26.78 -24.74 59.60
N ARG A 13 26.98 -23.63 60.32
CA ARG A 13 26.15 -22.42 60.22
C ARG A 13 26.31 -21.74 58.85
N LEU A 14 27.53 -21.69 58.32
CA LEU A 14 27.79 -21.12 56.98
C LEU A 14 27.10 -21.96 55.89
N PHE A 15 27.14 -23.29 56.02
CA PHE A 15 26.49 -24.21 55.08
C PHE A 15 24.96 -24.10 55.12
N ILE A 16 24.38 -23.96 56.31
CA ILE A 16 22.94 -23.73 56.49
C ILE A 16 22.53 -22.37 55.89
N LEU A 17 23.34 -21.32 56.07
CA LEU A 17 23.09 -20.00 55.50
C LEU A 17 23.16 -20.02 53.97
N LEU A 18 24.10 -20.78 53.38
CA LEU A 18 24.22 -20.99 51.94
C LEU A 18 23.02 -21.75 51.36
N ILE A 19 22.52 -22.77 52.07
CA ILE A 19 21.32 -23.50 51.65
C ILE A 19 20.09 -22.59 51.72
N LEU A 20 19.91 -21.85 52.82
CA LEU A 20 18.78 -20.92 53.00
C LEU A 20 18.79 -19.78 51.97
N THR A 21 19.96 -19.25 51.63
CA THR A 21 20.10 -18.23 50.58
C THR A 21 19.85 -18.80 49.18
N SER A 22 20.26 -20.04 48.90
CA SER A 22 19.94 -20.71 47.63
C SER A 22 18.44 -21.00 47.49
N LEU A 23 17.77 -21.39 48.58
CA LEU A 23 16.32 -21.62 48.60
C LEU A 23 15.53 -20.31 48.48
N LEU A 24 16.01 -19.21 49.07
CA LEU A 24 15.41 -17.89 48.87
C LEU A 24 15.57 -17.42 47.41
N LEU A 25 16.73 -17.64 46.79
CA LEU A 25 16.93 -17.30 45.37
C LEU A 25 16.03 -18.11 44.44
N ALA A 26 15.82 -19.40 44.73
CA ALA A 26 14.92 -20.25 43.94
C ALA A 26 13.45 -19.82 44.05
N ALA A 27 13.03 -19.21 45.16
CA ALA A 27 11.67 -18.68 45.35
C ALA A 27 11.40 -17.39 44.56
N PHE A 28 12.42 -16.70 44.06
CA PHE A 28 12.28 -15.54 43.17
C PHE A 28 12.31 -15.89 41.68
N ILE A 29 12.52 -17.16 41.33
CA ILE A 29 12.35 -17.64 39.96
C ILE A 29 10.86 -17.89 39.76
N VAL A 30 10.11 -16.81 39.56
CA VAL A 30 8.79 -16.90 38.95
C VAL A 30 9.02 -17.52 37.57
N PRO A 31 8.43 -18.67 37.25
CA PRO A 31 8.45 -19.13 35.87
C PRO A 31 7.69 -18.06 35.09
N THR A 32 8.40 -17.27 34.29
CA THR A 32 7.77 -16.50 33.24
C THR A 32 7.15 -17.53 32.32
N ALA A 33 5.85 -17.75 32.51
CA ALA A 33 5.03 -18.40 31.51
C ALA A 33 5.16 -17.51 30.26
N GLU A 34 6.12 -17.84 29.39
CA GLU A 34 6.05 -17.50 27.98
C GLU A 34 4.82 -18.22 27.45
N GLY A 35 3.66 -17.65 27.76
CA GLY A 35 2.41 -17.94 27.11
C GLY A 35 2.61 -17.55 25.66
N ALA A 36 2.80 -18.56 24.83
CA ALA A 36 2.45 -18.47 23.43
C ALA A 36 0.93 -18.21 23.34
N THR A 37 0.55 -16.95 23.48
CA THR A 37 -0.72 -16.41 23.00
C THR A 37 -0.39 -15.10 22.29
N GLY A 38 0.43 -15.21 21.24
CA GLY A 38 0.70 -14.09 20.35
C GLY A 38 -0.62 -13.55 19.81
N ARG A 39 -0.82 -12.22 19.88
CA ARG A 39 -1.95 -11.55 19.23
C ARG A 39 -2.06 -12.09 17.79
N VAL A 40 -3.26 -12.53 17.39
CA VAL A 40 -3.54 -12.94 16.02
C VAL A 40 -3.07 -11.82 15.09
N ARG A 41 -2.10 -12.12 14.21
CA ARG A 41 -1.58 -11.18 13.23
C ARG A 41 -2.51 -11.15 12.03
N VAL A 42 -2.96 -9.97 11.65
CA VAL A 42 -3.94 -9.78 10.58
C VAL A 42 -3.28 -9.02 9.44
N GLY A 43 -3.21 -9.67 8.28
CA GLY A 43 -2.79 -9.04 7.04
C GLY A 43 -4.00 -8.56 6.23
N LEU A 44 -3.96 -7.33 5.73
CA LEU A 44 -5.03 -6.76 4.91
C LEU A 44 -4.59 -6.65 3.45
N VAL A 45 -5.40 -7.19 2.55
CA VAL A 45 -5.18 -7.13 1.11
C VAL A 45 -6.31 -6.34 0.48
N LEU A 46 -5.98 -5.27 -0.24
CA LEU A 46 -6.95 -4.41 -0.91
C LEU A 46 -6.77 -4.49 -2.43
N GLY A 47 -7.71 -5.15 -3.11
CA GLY A 47 -7.64 -5.37 -4.55
C GLY A 47 -7.87 -4.12 -5.39
N GLY A 48 -7.45 -4.17 -6.65
CA GLY A 48 -7.77 -3.14 -7.63
C GLY A 48 -9.22 -3.22 -8.14
N GLY A 49 -9.70 -2.12 -8.74
CA GLY A 49 -11.06 -2.06 -9.29
C GLY A 49 -11.55 -0.66 -9.67
N GLY A 50 -10.63 0.27 -9.95
CA GLY A 50 -10.96 1.65 -10.33
C GLY A 50 -11.85 2.34 -9.29
N ALA A 51 -12.95 2.95 -9.75
CA ALA A 51 -13.89 3.68 -8.90
C ALA A 51 -14.51 2.82 -7.77
N ARG A 52 -14.70 1.52 -7.99
CA ARG A 52 -15.24 0.62 -6.94
C ARG A 52 -14.31 0.44 -5.75
N GLY A 53 -13.01 0.69 -5.93
CA GLY A 53 -12.05 0.65 -4.83
C GLY A 53 -12.29 1.69 -3.74
N ILE A 54 -13.16 2.68 -3.98
CA ILE A 54 -13.66 3.56 -2.92
C ILE A 54 -14.37 2.76 -1.81
N ALA A 55 -14.95 1.59 -2.13
CA ALA A 55 -15.57 0.70 -1.15
C ALA A 55 -14.60 0.22 -0.05
N HIS A 56 -13.29 0.21 -0.31
CA HIS A 56 -12.27 -0.12 0.68
C HIS A 56 -12.34 0.79 1.92
N VAL A 57 -12.73 2.06 1.75
CA VAL A 57 -12.92 2.98 2.90
C VAL A 57 -14.00 2.46 3.83
N GLY A 58 -15.10 1.93 3.29
CA GLY A 58 -16.17 1.32 4.09
C GLY A 58 -15.69 0.08 4.86
N VAL A 59 -14.86 -0.76 4.23
CA VAL A 59 -14.25 -1.90 4.91
C VAL A 59 -13.35 -1.46 6.06
N LEU A 60 -12.49 -0.47 5.83
CA LEU A 60 -11.62 0.08 6.88
C LEU A 60 -12.42 0.63 8.06
N LYS A 61 -13.57 1.30 7.82
CA LYS A 61 -14.46 1.78 8.91
C LYS A 61 -14.92 0.63 9.80
N ILE A 62 -15.38 -0.46 9.21
CA ILE A 62 -15.86 -1.63 9.96
C ILE A 62 -14.71 -2.35 10.67
N LEU A 63 -13.54 -2.44 10.05
CA LEU A 63 -12.36 -3.03 10.71
C LEU A 63 -11.95 -2.22 11.95
N GLU A 64 -12.01 -0.88 11.90
CA GLU A 64 -11.76 -0.03 13.06
C GLU A 64 -12.85 -0.15 14.13
N GLU A 65 -14.12 -0.17 13.74
CA GLU A 65 -15.26 -0.35 14.65
C GLU A 65 -15.17 -1.67 15.44
N LEU A 66 -14.80 -2.74 14.73
CA LEU A 66 -14.57 -4.07 15.31
C LEU A 66 -13.21 -4.19 16.01
N ARG A 67 -12.39 -3.14 16.00
CA ARG A 67 -11.03 -3.10 16.57
C ARG A 67 -10.14 -4.24 16.07
N ILE A 68 -10.24 -4.57 14.79
CA ILE A 68 -9.40 -5.57 14.15
C ILE A 68 -7.98 -5.00 13.96
N PRO A 69 -6.95 -5.59 14.58
CA PRO A 69 -5.62 -5.02 14.58
C PRO A 69 -4.82 -5.41 13.33
N ILE A 70 -4.82 -4.56 12.30
CA ILE A 70 -4.10 -4.78 11.04
C ILE A 70 -2.58 -4.61 11.24
N ASP A 71 -1.82 -5.66 10.91
CA ASP A 71 -0.36 -5.73 11.07
C ASP A 71 0.42 -5.37 9.81
N CYS A 72 -0.15 -5.61 8.64
CA CYS A 72 0.43 -5.18 7.39
C CYS A 72 -0.61 -5.08 6.27
N ILE A 73 -0.34 -4.25 5.28
CA ILE A 73 -1.23 -3.96 4.16
C ILE A 73 -0.48 -4.18 2.85
N ALA A 74 -1.12 -4.84 1.87
CA ALA A 74 -0.72 -4.72 0.48
C ALA A 74 -1.93 -4.32 -0.36
N GLY A 75 -1.71 -3.45 -1.34
CA GLY A 75 -2.76 -3.00 -2.22
C GLY A 75 -2.34 -2.86 -3.68
N THR A 76 -3.32 -2.95 -4.56
CA THR A 76 -3.18 -2.77 -6.00
C THR A 76 -4.12 -1.67 -6.48
N SER A 77 -3.68 -0.80 -7.39
CA SER A 77 -4.52 0.25 -8.00
C SER A 77 -5.19 1.13 -6.93
N MET A 78 -6.51 1.26 -6.95
CA MET A 78 -7.25 1.99 -5.90
C MET A 78 -7.05 1.40 -4.50
N GLY A 79 -6.89 0.08 -4.38
CA GLY A 79 -6.56 -0.56 -3.11
C GLY A 79 -5.19 -0.16 -2.59
N SER A 80 -4.24 0.10 -3.49
CA SER A 80 -2.93 0.67 -3.15
C SER A 80 -3.06 2.09 -2.61
N ILE A 81 -3.87 2.95 -3.24
CA ILE A 81 -4.11 4.32 -2.78
C ILE A 81 -4.75 4.33 -1.39
N ILE A 82 -5.88 3.65 -1.23
CA ILE A 82 -6.61 3.63 0.05
C ILE A 82 -5.76 2.96 1.15
N GLY A 83 -5.10 1.85 0.83
CA GLY A 83 -4.21 1.15 1.76
C GLY A 83 -3.00 1.98 2.17
N GLY A 84 -2.39 2.71 1.24
CA GLY A 84 -1.23 3.57 1.50
C GLY A 84 -1.58 4.77 2.36
N LEU A 85 -2.70 5.44 2.06
CA LEU A 85 -3.23 6.52 2.89
C LEU A 85 -3.59 6.01 4.30
N TYR A 86 -4.21 4.83 4.41
CA TYR A 86 -4.52 4.24 5.71
C TYR A 86 -3.26 3.92 6.51
N ALA A 87 -2.28 3.26 5.86
CA ALA A 87 -0.98 2.94 6.43
C ALA A 87 -0.20 4.18 6.90
N SER A 88 -0.34 5.30 6.19
CA SER A 88 0.24 6.59 6.61
C SER A 88 -0.44 7.23 7.82
N GLY A 89 -1.61 6.73 8.21
CA GLY A 89 -2.37 7.19 9.37
C GLY A 89 -3.55 8.10 9.07
N MET A 90 -3.97 8.23 7.80
CA MET A 90 -5.23 8.88 7.47
C MET A 90 -6.39 7.98 7.92
N THR A 91 -7.34 8.53 8.68
CA THR A 91 -8.50 7.75 9.16
C THR A 91 -9.54 7.56 8.06
N PRO A 92 -10.39 6.53 8.12
CA PRO A 92 -11.43 6.32 7.13
C PRO A 92 -12.41 7.50 7.01
N ASP A 93 -12.70 8.19 8.11
CA ASP A 93 -13.51 9.41 8.11
C ASP A 93 -12.81 10.59 7.40
N GLN A 94 -11.49 10.71 7.53
CA GLN A 94 -10.72 11.69 6.77
C GLN A 94 -10.74 11.36 5.27
N MET A 95 -10.59 10.08 4.92
CA MET A 95 -10.70 9.62 3.53
C MET A 95 -12.07 9.92 2.94
N GLU A 96 -13.16 9.61 3.66
CA GLU A 96 -14.51 9.87 3.18
C GLU A 96 -14.74 11.37 2.91
N ARG A 97 -14.24 12.24 3.80
CA ARG A 97 -14.29 13.69 3.58
C ARG A 97 -13.44 14.16 2.41
N ALA A 98 -12.26 13.57 2.21
CA ALA A 98 -11.39 13.88 1.08
C ALA A 98 -12.07 13.46 -0.23
N LEU A 99 -12.54 12.21 -0.33
CA LEU A 99 -13.21 11.65 -1.51
C LEU A 99 -14.42 12.46 -1.97
N LYS A 100 -15.18 13.03 -1.04
CA LYS A 100 -16.33 13.91 -1.34
C LYS A 100 -15.93 15.28 -1.91
N LYS A 101 -14.69 15.71 -1.68
CA LYS A 101 -14.15 17.00 -2.13
C LYS A 101 -13.33 16.92 -3.41
N ILE A 102 -12.87 15.72 -3.79
CA ILE A 102 -12.08 15.54 -5.00
C ILE A 102 -12.93 15.88 -6.23
N ASP A 103 -12.41 16.80 -7.05
CA ASP A 103 -12.87 17.00 -8.41
C ASP A 103 -12.28 15.89 -9.29
N TRP A 104 -12.99 14.76 -9.39
CA TRP A 104 -12.54 13.59 -10.15
C TRP A 104 -12.25 13.92 -11.62
N PRO A 105 -13.09 14.68 -12.35
CA PRO A 105 -12.73 15.17 -13.67
C PRO A 105 -11.39 15.91 -13.74
N ALA A 106 -11.09 16.77 -12.76
CA ALA A 106 -9.81 17.49 -12.73
C ALA A 106 -8.61 16.59 -12.40
N ALA A 107 -8.80 15.61 -11.51
CA ALA A 107 -7.76 14.64 -11.13
C ALA A 107 -7.31 13.76 -12.32
N PHE A 108 -8.22 13.50 -13.27
CA PHE A 108 -7.98 12.71 -14.49
C PHE A 108 -7.91 13.56 -15.77
N LYS A 109 -7.38 14.78 -15.65
CA LYS A 109 -7.10 15.66 -16.79
C LYS A 109 -5.68 16.19 -16.67
N ASP A 110 -4.94 16.25 -17.77
CA ASP A 110 -3.61 16.85 -17.78
C ASP A 110 -3.58 18.26 -18.39
N GLY A 111 -2.59 19.04 -17.94
CA GLY A 111 -2.38 20.42 -18.33
C GLY A 111 -3.08 21.43 -17.42
N PRO A 112 -2.64 22.71 -17.48
CA PRO A 112 -3.19 23.76 -16.63
C PRO A 112 -4.68 24.00 -16.95
N PRO A 113 -5.48 24.43 -15.96
CA PRO A 113 -6.89 24.69 -16.18
C PRO A 113 -7.04 25.80 -17.23
N ARG A 114 -8.14 25.76 -18.01
CA ARG A 114 -8.36 26.67 -19.15
C ARG A 114 -8.10 28.15 -18.81
N PRO A 115 -8.45 28.70 -17.62
CA PRO A 115 -8.13 30.08 -17.27
C PRO A 115 -6.64 30.42 -17.39
N ASP A 116 -5.76 29.48 -17.07
CA ASP A 116 -4.30 29.66 -16.98
C ASP A 116 -3.60 29.44 -18.33
N LEU A 117 -4.34 29.00 -19.36
CA LEU A 117 -3.79 28.87 -20.71
C LEU A 117 -3.56 30.24 -21.36
N PRO A 118 -2.43 30.43 -22.07
CA PRO A 118 -2.22 31.61 -22.90
C PRO A 118 -3.36 31.81 -23.91
N PHE A 119 -3.69 33.07 -24.23
CA PHE A 119 -4.76 33.41 -25.17
C PHE A 119 -4.61 32.71 -26.53
N ARG A 120 -3.36 32.58 -27.01
CA ARG A 120 -3.02 31.87 -28.25
C ARG A 120 -3.43 30.39 -28.21
N THR A 121 -3.08 29.67 -27.14
CA THR A 121 -3.45 28.26 -26.95
C THR A 121 -4.97 28.07 -26.84
N LYS A 122 -5.68 29.04 -26.22
CA LYS A 122 -7.16 29.06 -26.16
C LYS A 122 -7.80 29.21 -27.54
N GLN A 123 -7.17 29.94 -28.48
CA GLN A 123 -7.65 30.07 -29.86
C GLN A 123 -7.32 28.84 -30.72
N GLU A 124 -6.17 28.21 -30.48
CA GLU A 124 -5.68 27.05 -31.22
C GLU A 124 -6.36 25.73 -30.79
N GLN A 125 -6.82 25.61 -29.53
CA GLN A 125 -7.61 24.47 -29.02
C GLN A 125 -9.05 24.44 -29.58
N ARG A 126 -9.19 24.11 -30.86
CA ARG A 126 -10.51 23.87 -31.50
C ARG A 126 -11.01 22.42 -31.28
N VAL A 127 -10.17 21.51 -30.78
CA VAL A 127 -10.48 20.09 -30.56
C VAL A 127 -10.14 19.70 -29.12
N VAL A 128 -11.04 18.97 -28.46
CA VAL A 128 -10.96 18.62 -27.02
C VAL A 128 -10.04 17.42 -26.73
N LEU A 129 -9.65 16.66 -27.76
CA LEU A 129 -8.81 15.47 -27.62
C LEU A 129 -7.31 15.84 -27.77
N ASN A 130 -6.60 15.95 -26.64
CA ASN A 130 -5.17 16.24 -26.58
C ASN A 130 -4.29 14.99 -26.73
N ALA A 131 -4.62 14.06 -27.64
CA ALA A 131 -3.69 12.99 -28.00
C ALA A 131 -2.59 13.61 -28.87
N GLN A 132 -1.55 14.14 -28.23
CA GLN A 132 -0.43 14.78 -28.93
C GLN A 132 0.36 13.70 -29.67
N VAL A 133 0.11 13.57 -30.97
CA VAL A 133 0.91 12.74 -31.87
C VAL A 133 2.23 13.48 -32.11
N GLY A 134 3.32 12.94 -31.56
CA GLY A 134 4.67 13.47 -31.74
C GLY A 134 5.31 12.98 -33.04
N LEU A 135 6.29 13.73 -33.54
CA LEU A 135 7.19 13.30 -34.62
C LEU A 135 8.62 13.34 -34.08
N ASN A 136 9.35 12.23 -34.19
CA ASN A 136 10.77 12.13 -33.87
C ASN A 136 11.57 11.65 -35.10
N SER A 137 12.89 11.52 -34.97
CA SER A 137 13.77 11.06 -36.05
C SER A 137 13.44 9.64 -36.56
N ASP A 138 12.72 8.86 -35.76
CA ASP A 138 12.37 7.46 -36.03
C ASP A 138 10.91 7.30 -36.51
N GLY A 139 10.15 8.39 -36.61
CA GLY A 139 8.81 8.43 -37.17
C GLY A 139 7.73 9.07 -36.28
N VAL A 140 6.51 8.54 -36.37
CA VAL A 140 5.34 9.01 -35.62
C VAL A 140 5.33 8.38 -34.24
N GLN A 141 5.37 9.19 -33.19
CA GLN A 141 5.35 8.76 -31.80
C GLN A 141 3.99 9.06 -31.18
N LEU A 142 3.22 8.01 -30.90
CA LEU A 142 1.97 8.13 -30.15
C LEU A 142 2.25 8.24 -28.64
N PRO A 143 1.41 8.96 -27.87
CA PRO A 143 1.58 9.06 -26.43
C PRO A 143 1.39 7.68 -25.77
N LYS A 144 2.14 7.42 -24.70
CA LYS A 144 2.13 6.13 -23.98
C LYS A 144 0.83 5.88 -23.17
N GLY A 145 -0.04 6.88 -23.06
CA GLY A 145 -1.36 6.82 -22.43
C GLY A 145 -2.23 8.00 -22.88
N LEU A 146 -3.54 7.95 -22.60
CA LEU A 146 -4.45 9.08 -22.88
C LEU A 146 -4.22 10.28 -21.97
N LEU A 147 -3.67 10.03 -20.78
CA LEU A 147 -3.36 10.99 -19.74
C LEU A 147 -1.93 10.74 -19.21
N GLU A 148 -1.14 11.78 -18.99
CA GLU A 148 0.13 11.73 -18.26
C GLU A 148 -0.09 11.39 -16.77
N GLY A 149 -1.20 11.85 -16.19
CA GLY A 149 -1.57 11.59 -14.79
C GLY A 149 -0.77 12.42 -13.79
N GLN A 150 -0.39 13.65 -14.16
CA GLN A 150 0.33 14.57 -13.29
C GLN A 150 -0.56 15.09 -12.16
N ASN A 151 -1.80 15.46 -12.47
CA ASN A 151 -2.76 15.93 -11.47
C ASN A 151 -3.10 14.85 -10.45
N LEU A 152 -3.17 13.58 -10.88
CA LEU A 152 -3.32 12.46 -9.97
C LEU A 152 -2.13 12.33 -9.02
N LEU A 153 -0.89 12.48 -9.51
CA LEU A 153 0.29 12.46 -8.65
C LEU A 153 0.25 13.62 -7.63
N LEU A 154 -0.04 14.84 -8.06
CA LEU A 154 -0.16 16.01 -7.18
C LEU A 154 -1.22 15.81 -6.09
N LEU A 155 -2.38 15.25 -6.45
CA LEU A 155 -3.43 14.91 -5.49
C LEU A 155 -2.94 13.86 -4.48
N LEU A 156 -2.23 12.83 -4.94
CA LEU A 156 -1.69 11.81 -4.05
C LEU A 156 -0.59 12.36 -3.14
N GLU A 157 0.25 13.26 -3.63
CA GLU A 157 1.23 14.00 -2.84
C GLU A 157 0.52 14.81 -1.76
N GLU A 158 -0.51 15.59 -2.11
CA GLU A 158 -1.32 16.37 -1.17
C GLU A 158 -1.94 15.50 -0.07
N LEU A 159 -2.59 14.38 -0.46
CA LEU A 159 -3.25 13.48 0.49
C LEU A 159 -2.25 12.73 1.39
N SER A 160 -1.02 12.50 0.91
CA SER A 160 0.03 11.79 1.65
C SER A 160 1.06 12.70 2.32
N LEU A 161 0.89 14.04 2.26
CA LEU A 161 1.77 15.03 2.90
C LEU A 161 2.17 14.68 4.35
N PRO A 162 1.27 14.18 5.22
CA PRO A 162 1.64 13.82 6.60
C PRO A 162 2.73 12.74 6.71
N ALA A 163 2.93 11.93 5.66
CA ALA A 163 3.94 10.87 5.59
C ALA A 163 5.00 11.11 4.51
N ALA A 164 5.09 12.31 3.92
CA ALA A 164 6.01 12.62 2.83
C ALA A 164 7.50 12.41 3.16
N SER A 165 7.88 12.47 4.44
CA SER A 165 9.25 12.22 4.90
C SER A 165 9.60 10.74 5.07
N ILE A 166 8.60 9.85 5.10
CA ILE A 166 8.79 8.41 5.33
C ILE A 166 9.11 7.75 4.00
N ARG A 167 10.36 7.30 3.84
CA ARG A 167 10.86 6.66 2.62
C ARG A 167 10.87 5.13 2.67
N ASP A 168 10.66 4.56 3.84
CA ASP A 168 10.64 3.13 4.10
C ASP A 168 9.23 2.77 4.57
N PHE A 169 8.48 1.99 3.78
CA PHE A 169 7.06 1.76 4.04
C PHE A 169 6.83 0.80 5.20
N ASP A 170 7.87 0.14 5.71
CA ASP A 170 7.80 -0.61 6.98
C ASP A 170 7.75 0.32 8.20
N LYS A 171 8.12 1.61 8.03
CA LYS A 171 8.09 2.64 9.08
C LYS A 171 6.84 3.52 9.05
N LEU A 172 5.90 3.24 8.15
CA LEU A 172 4.55 3.82 8.22
C LEU A 172 3.84 3.33 9.49
N ARG A 173 2.67 3.90 9.82
CA ARG A 173 1.93 3.45 11.01
C ARG A 173 1.56 1.97 10.93
N ILE A 174 1.35 1.48 9.72
CA ILE A 174 1.19 0.07 9.39
C ILE A 174 2.13 -0.25 8.21
N PRO A 175 2.97 -1.29 8.28
CA PRO A 175 3.79 -1.73 7.17
C PRO A 175 2.97 -1.93 5.89
N TYR A 176 3.42 -1.34 4.78
CA TYR A 176 2.63 -1.26 3.54
C TYR A 176 3.42 -1.62 2.29
N ARG A 177 2.74 -2.22 1.30
CA ARG A 177 3.26 -2.42 -0.06
C ARG A 177 2.24 -2.00 -1.11
N ALA A 178 2.73 -1.28 -2.13
CA ALA A 178 2.00 -1.06 -3.37
C ALA A 178 2.44 -2.11 -4.40
N VAL A 179 1.51 -2.66 -5.17
CA VAL A 179 1.84 -3.60 -6.25
C VAL A 179 1.63 -2.94 -7.61
N ALA A 180 2.68 -2.95 -8.42
CA ALA A 180 2.67 -2.51 -9.81
C ALA A 180 3.09 -3.67 -10.71
N THR A 181 3.04 -3.48 -12.03
CA THR A 181 3.52 -4.46 -13.02
C THR A 181 4.65 -3.85 -13.83
N ASP A 182 5.79 -4.55 -13.96
CA ASP A 182 6.83 -4.16 -14.91
C ASP A 182 6.35 -4.46 -16.32
N LEU A 183 6.09 -3.42 -17.11
CA LEU A 183 5.54 -3.54 -18.45
C LEU A 183 6.47 -4.29 -19.41
N ALA A 184 7.79 -4.29 -19.15
CA ALA A 184 8.75 -4.97 -20.00
C ALA A 184 8.78 -6.49 -19.80
N THR A 185 8.51 -6.96 -18.57
CA THR A 185 8.59 -8.40 -18.22
C THR A 185 7.23 -9.03 -17.92
N GLY A 186 6.21 -8.22 -17.63
CA GLY A 186 4.91 -8.66 -17.13
C GLY A 186 4.93 -9.10 -15.66
N GLU A 187 6.06 -8.96 -14.96
CA GLU A 187 6.21 -9.44 -13.59
C GLU A 187 5.68 -8.42 -12.56
N PRO A 188 5.13 -8.89 -11.42
CA PRO A 188 4.71 -8.01 -10.34
C PRO A 188 5.92 -7.35 -9.67
N VAL A 189 5.83 -6.04 -9.47
CA VAL A 189 6.81 -5.23 -8.74
C VAL A 189 6.18 -4.77 -7.42
N VAL A 190 6.77 -5.23 -6.32
CA VAL A 190 6.31 -4.92 -4.96
C VAL A 190 7.09 -3.72 -4.43
N LEU A 191 6.43 -2.56 -4.36
CA LEU A 191 7.02 -1.30 -3.93
C LEU A 191 6.89 -1.15 -2.41
N GLY A 192 8.03 -1.11 -1.72
CA GLY A 192 8.13 -0.98 -0.26
C GLY A 192 8.93 0.22 0.23
N SER A 193 9.40 1.06 -0.67
CA SER A 193 10.24 2.21 -0.35
C SER A 193 10.12 3.29 -1.43
N GLY A 194 10.66 4.47 -1.14
CA GLY A 194 10.66 5.62 -2.02
C GLY A 194 9.65 6.68 -1.59
N GLU A 195 9.03 7.35 -2.56
CA GLU A 195 7.97 8.31 -2.29
C GLU A 195 6.61 7.62 -2.35
N LEU A 196 5.81 7.75 -1.28
CA LEU A 196 4.54 7.04 -1.15
C LEU A 196 3.56 7.39 -2.29
N ALA A 197 3.42 8.68 -2.63
CA ALA A 197 2.55 9.11 -3.72
C ALA A 197 3.00 8.55 -5.08
N LYS A 198 4.29 8.59 -5.39
CA LYS A 198 4.83 7.93 -6.60
C LYS A 198 4.58 6.42 -6.64
N ALA A 199 4.71 5.71 -5.52
CA ALA A 199 4.43 4.27 -5.45
C ALA A 199 2.93 3.96 -5.68
N MET A 200 2.04 4.73 -5.06
CA MET A 200 0.60 4.64 -5.29
C MET A 200 0.24 4.98 -6.75
N ARG A 201 0.86 6.02 -7.32
CA ARG A 201 0.68 6.43 -8.73
C ARG A 201 1.14 5.36 -9.71
N ALA A 202 2.28 4.72 -9.45
CA ALA A 202 2.76 3.59 -10.26
C ALA A 202 1.75 2.43 -10.24
N SER A 203 1.29 2.05 -9.04
CA SER A 203 0.28 1.00 -8.84
C SER A 203 -1.08 1.30 -9.47
N MET A 204 -1.42 2.58 -9.69
CA MET A 204 -2.65 3.06 -10.34
C MET A 204 -2.41 3.52 -11.80
N SER A 205 -1.35 3.07 -12.46
CA SER A 205 -1.06 3.44 -13.86
C SER A 205 -1.83 2.55 -14.84
N ILE A 206 -3.15 2.72 -14.90
CA ILE A 206 -4.04 1.87 -15.71
C ILE A 206 -3.60 1.92 -17.19
N PRO A 207 -3.25 0.78 -17.82
CA PRO A 207 -2.81 0.74 -19.20
C PRO A 207 -3.79 1.43 -20.15
N SER A 208 -3.26 2.12 -21.16
CA SER A 208 -4.00 2.97 -22.12
C SER A 208 -4.70 4.20 -21.52
N ALA A 209 -5.08 4.22 -20.25
CA ALA A 209 -5.69 5.38 -19.60
C ALA A 209 -4.64 6.37 -19.09
N LEU A 210 -3.66 5.88 -18.34
CA LEU A 210 -2.62 6.67 -17.68
C LEU A 210 -1.24 6.26 -18.21
N ALA A 211 -0.36 7.24 -18.38
CA ALA A 211 1.01 7.00 -18.77
C ALA A 211 1.71 6.12 -17.72
N PRO A 212 2.54 5.15 -18.16
CA PRO A 212 3.36 4.35 -17.26
C PRO A 212 4.32 5.20 -16.45
N VAL A 213 4.63 4.77 -15.23
CA VAL A 213 5.59 5.45 -14.35
C VAL A 213 6.97 4.82 -14.50
N GLU A 214 7.97 5.63 -14.80
CA GLU A 214 9.37 5.20 -14.77
C GLU A 214 9.92 5.30 -13.34
N LEU A 215 10.33 4.15 -12.79
CA LEU A 215 10.85 4.03 -11.43
C LEU A 215 11.96 2.97 -11.41
N GLU A 216 13.15 3.36 -10.93
CA GLU A 216 14.32 2.46 -10.79
C GLU A 216 14.68 1.70 -12.08
N GLY A 217 14.56 2.39 -13.23
CA GLY A 217 14.85 1.80 -14.56
C GLY A 217 13.75 0.86 -15.10
N LYS A 218 12.64 0.72 -14.38
CA LYS A 218 11.47 -0.05 -14.82
C LYS A 218 10.36 0.86 -15.34
N ILE A 219 9.58 0.35 -16.27
CA ILE A 219 8.38 1.00 -16.78
C ILE A 219 7.18 0.34 -16.10
N LEU A 220 6.57 1.02 -15.15
CA LEU A 220 5.54 0.44 -14.29
C LEU A 220 4.13 0.83 -14.76
N VAL A 221 3.26 -0.18 -14.85
CA VAL A 221 1.81 -0.02 -15.03
C VAL A 221 1.06 -0.57 -13.83
N ASP A 222 -0.27 -0.43 -13.84
CA ASP A 222 -1.16 -0.92 -12.79
C ASP A 222 -0.86 -2.38 -12.42
N GLY A 223 -0.84 -2.66 -11.10
CA GLY A 223 -0.56 -4.00 -10.58
C GLY A 223 -1.66 -5.01 -10.92
N GLY A 224 -2.84 -4.56 -11.31
CA GLY A 224 -3.97 -5.41 -11.69
C GLY A 224 -3.64 -6.34 -12.86
N VAL A 225 -2.67 -5.97 -13.70
CA VAL A 225 -2.21 -6.78 -14.83
C VAL A 225 -1.49 -8.06 -14.38
N SER A 226 -0.81 -8.06 -13.23
CA SER A 226 0.01 -9.19 -12.77
C SER A 226 -0.41 -9.78 -11.43
N ASN A 227 -0.97 -8.97 -10.53
CA ASN A 227 -1.39 -9.38 -9.20
C ASN A 227 -2.44 -8.41 -8.61
N ASN A 228 -3.69 -8.57 -9.04
CA ASN A 228 -4.79 -7.69 -8.62
C ASN A 228 -5.16 -7.84 -7.14
N LEU A 229 -4.93 -9.00 -6.53
CA LEU A 229 -5.26 -9.28 -5.11
C LEU A 229 -4.01 -9.86 -4.39
N PRO A 230 -3.09 -9.01 -3.89
CA PRO A 230 -1.73 -9.40 -3.50
C PRO A 230 -1.62 -10.10 -2.13
N ILE A 231 -2.28 -11.26 -2.00
CA ILE A 231 -2.27 -12.11 -0.80
C ILE A 231 -0.87 -12.63 -0.50
N ASP A 232 -0.11 -13.00 -1.52
CA ASP A 232 1.25 -13.53 -1.36
C ASP A 232 2.20 -12.48 -0.79
N VAL A 233 2.03 -11.20 -1.17
CA VAL A 233 2.81 -10.07 -0.66
C VAL A 233 2.60 -9.91 0.84
N VAL A 234 1.35 -9.89 1.30
CA VAL A 234 1.01 -9.83 2.73
C VAL A 234 1.57 -11.04 3.51
N ARG A 235 1.46 -12.25 2.93
CA ARG A 235 2.02 -13.47 3.53
C ARG A 235 3.53 -13.38 3.73
N LYS A 236 4.25 -12.81 2.76
CA LYS A 236 5.71 -12.60 2.83
C LYS A 236 6.07 -11.49 3.82
N LEU A 237 5.28 -10.42 3.86
CA LEU A 237 5.57 -9.20 4.63
C LEU A 237 5.46 -9.41 6.14
N CYS A 238 4.29 -9.83 6.64
CA CYS A 238 4.07 -9.94 8.09
C CYS A 238 3.79 -11.36 8.60
N ARG A 239 3.74 -12.36 7.70
CA ARG A 239 3.41 -13.77 8.02
C ARG A 239 2.17 -13.85 8.93
N PRO A 240 1.03 -13.29 8.50
CA PRO A 240 -0.15 -13.19 9.34
C PRO A 240 -0.77 -14.56 9.58
N ASP A 241 -1.48 -14.67 10.70
CA ASP A 241 -2.28 -15.86 11.04
C ASP A 241 -3.61 -15.83 10.27
N VAL A 242 -4.12 -14.61 9.98
CA VAL A 242 -5.35 -14.38 9.21
C VAL A 242 -5.10 -13.33 8.11
N VAL A 243 -5.59 -13.60 6.90
CA VAL A 243 -5.61 -12.61 5.81
C VAL A 243 -7.06 -12.19 5.56
N ILE A 244 -7.31 -10.89 5.59
CA ILE A 244 -8.55 -10.28 5.11
C ILE A 244 -8.27 -9.76 3.71
N ALA A 245 -8.91 -10.37 2.70
CA ALA A 245 -8.76 -9.95 1.30
C ALA A 245 -10.05 -9.33 0.80
N VAL A 246 -9.96 -8.09 0.31
CA VAL A 246 -11.11 -7.33 -0.19
C VAL A 246 -10.99 -7.24 -1.71
N ASP A 247 -11.88 -7.96 -2.39
CA ASP A 247 -12.02 -7.92 -3.83
C ASP A 247 -13.18 -6.99 -4.24
N VAL A 248 -12.87 -6.04 -5.12
CA VAL A 248 -13.80 -5.04 -5.67
C VAL A 248 -13.77 -5.05 -7.21
N GLY A 249 -13.30 -6.16 -7.78
CA GLY A 249 -13.21 -6.42 -9.20
C GLY A 249 -14.56 -6.36 -9.93
N ALA A 250 -14.49 -6.36 -11.26
CA ALA A 250 -15.66 -6.31 -12.14
C ALA A 250 -16.05 -7.71 -12.60
N PRO A 251 -17.34 -8.01 -12.75
CA PRO A 251 -17.71 -8.95 -13.79
C PRO A 251 -17.28 -8.39 -15.16
N LEU A 252 -16.95 -9.29 -16.08
CA LEU A 252 -16.58 -8.93 -17.45
C LEU A 252 -17.71 -8.13 -18.12
N ALA A 253 -17.35 -7.08 -18.85
CA ALA A 253 -18.31 -6.26 -19.56
C ALA A 253 -18.95 -7.06 -20.71
N PRO A 254 -20.26 -6.85 -21.00
CA PRO A 254 -20.90 -7.45 -22.16
C PRO A 254 -20.27 -6.94 -23.46
N ALA A 255 -20.35 -7.75 -24.53
CA ALA A 255 -19.74 -7.42 -25.82
C ALA A 255 -20.20 -6.05 -26.38
N SER A 256 -21.43 -5.62 -26.06
CA SER A 256 -21.97 -4.31 -26.44
C SER A 256 -21.25 -3.11 -25.83
N GLU A 257 -20.50 -3.29 -24.74
CA GLU A 257 -19.74 -2.23 -24.06
C GLU A 257 -18.26 -2.16 -24.50
N LEU A 258 -17.80 -3.12 -25.31
CA LEU A 258 -16.42 -3.20 -25.82
C LEU A 258 -16.23 -2.34 -27.08
N THR A 259 -16.55 -1.05 -26.98
CA THR A 259 -16.63 -0.12 -28.11
C THR A 259 -15.39 0.76 -28.30
N SER A 260 -14.40 0.69 -27.41
CA SER A 260 -13.24 1.59 -27.42
C SER A 260 -11.95 0.85 -27.07
N VAL A 261 -10.80 1.40 -27.47
CA VAL A 261 -9.48 0.89 -27.07
C VAL A 261 -9.39 0.79 -25.54
N LEU A 262 -9.91 1.80 -24.83
CA LEU A 262 -9.91 1.80 -23.38
C LEU A 262 -10.77 0.68 -22.78
N SER A 263 -11.99 0.46 -23.29
CA SER A 263 -12.86 -0.61 -22.78
C SER A 263 -12.32 -2.01 -23.12
N VAL A 264 -11.67 -2.18 -24.26
CA VAL A 264 -10.97 -3.43 -24.61
C VAL A 264 -9.76 -3.67 -23.71
N THR A 265 -8.89 -2.69 -23.51
CA THR A 265 -7.73 -2.82 -22.62
C THR A 265 -8.15 -3.11 -21.18
N ASN A 266 -9.20 -2.43 -20.69
CA ASN A 266 -9.74 -2.68 -19.36
C ASN A 266 -10.33 -4.10 -19.23
N GLN A 267 -11.03 -4.59 -20.27
CA GLN A 267 -11.53 -5.97 -20.31
C GLN A 267 -10.37 -6.97 -20.22
N LEU A 268 -9.29 -6.77 -21.00
CA LEU A 268 -8.11 -7.63 -20.97
C LEU A 268 -7.46 -7.64 -19.58
N THR A 269 -7.35 -6.48 -18.93
CA THR A 269 -6.81 -6.38 -17.57
C THR A 269 -7.70 -7.05 -16.54
N THR A 270 -9.02 -7.13 -16.78
CA THR A 270 -9.98 -7.79 -15.88
C THR A 270 -10.00 -9.32 -16.04
N ILE A 271 -9.56 -9.83 -17.20
CA ILE A 271 -9.50 -11.28 -17.48
C ILE A 271 -8.31 -11.94 -16.77
N LEU A 272 -7.20 -11.21 -16.64
CA LEU A 272 -5.95 -11.65 -16.03
C LEU A 272 -6.06 -11.68 -14.50
#